data_AF-A0A6H0ZNI8-F1
#
_entry.id   AF-A0A6H0ZNI8-F1
#
_cell.length_a   1.000
_cell.length_b   1.000
_cell.length_c   1.000
_cell.angle_alpha   90.00
_cell.angle_beta   90.00
_cell.angle_gamma   90.00
#
_symmetry.space_group_name_H-M   'P 1'
#
loop_
_entity.id
_entity.type
_entity.pdbx_description
1 polymer ?
#
loop_
_entity_poly.entity_id
_entity_poly.type
_entity_poly.pdbx_seq_one_letter_code
_entity_poly.pdbx_strand_id
1 'polypeptide(L)'
;MQSEESNTLVKLAKAVIEHAPEGGDAFWDIKFSDIEAALSAAEPQPAPSVAMKALEWKEGPDGSYMEVSESILGTYRVWEINGMSCVSLEGGPGRICGATIPDAKAAAQSDYEARILSALSAQVQDVAGWQLVPKEATNAMMDAWGTDRVKSGSFFSAYRAMLAAAPAKQEG
;
A
#
# COMPACT_ATOMS: atom_id res chain seq x y z
N MET A 1 -22.43 -3.18 -1.86
CA MET A 1 -23.26 -4.19 -1.17
C MET A 1 -22.44 -5.15 -0.30
N GLN A 2 -21.15 -5.40 -0.59
CA GLN A 2 -20.29 -6.30 0.21
C GLN A 2 -19.95 -5.82 1.65
N SER A 3 -20.19 -4.55 2.01
CA SER A 3 -19.78 -4.01 3.33
C SER A 3 -20.70 -4.40 4.49
N GLU A 4 -22.00 -4.65 4.25
CA GLU A 4 -22.95 -4.99 5.32
C GLU A 4 -22.89 -6.48 5.71
N GLU A 5 -22.71 -7.36 4.72
CA GLU A 5 -22.59 -8.81 4.93
C GLU A 5 -21.30 -9.14 5.69
N SER A 6 -20.17 -8.52 5.32
CA SER A 6 -18.88 -8.70 6.00
C SER A 6 -18.93 -8.26 7.46
N ASN A 7 -19.67 -7.20 7.78
CA ASN A 7 -19.77 -6.67 9.14
C ASN A 7 -20.67 -7.55 10.04
N THR A 8 -21.69 -8.18 9.43
CA THR A 8 -22.59 -9.12 10.13
C THR A 8 -21.87 -10.42 10.51
N LEU A 9 -21.02 -10.95 9.62
CA LEU A 9 -20.25 -12.17 9.88
C LEU A 9 -19.20 -11.97 10.98
N VAL A 10 -18.54 -10.80 11.01
CA VAL A 10 -17.58 -10.45 12.07
C VAL A 10 -18.28 -10.39 13.44
N LYS A 11 -19.48 -9.81 13.52
CA LYS A 11 -20.27 -9.76 14.76
C LYS A 11 -20.66 -11.15 15.24
N LEU A 12 -21.04 -12.04 14.33
CA LEU A 12 -21.40 -13.42 14.67
C LEU A 12 -20.20 -14.19 15.22
N ALA A 13 -19.04 -14.08 14.57
CA ALA A 13 -17.82 -14.75 15.02
C ALA A 13 -17.35 -14.27 16.41
N LYS A 14 -17.45 -12.97 16.70
CA LYS A 14 -17.17 -12.42 18.05
C LYS A 14 -18.12 -12.99 19.11
N ALA A 15 -19.43 -13.04 18.82
CA ALA A 15 -20.41 -13.58 19.74
C ALA A 15 -20.18 -15.06 20.06
N VAL A 16 -19.73 -15.85 19.08
CA VAL A 16 -19.40 -17.29 19.25
C VAL A 16 -18.20 -17.49 20.18
N ILE A 17 -17.19 -16.63 20.11
CA ILE A 17 -16.04 -16.68 21.02
C ILE A 17 -16.45 -16.24 22.43
N GLU A 18 -17.20 -15.14 22.56
CA GLU A 18 -17.65 -14.62 23.86
C GLU A 18 -18.54 -15.61 24.64
N HIS A 19 -19.32 -16.43 23.94
CA HIS A 19 -20.22 -17.42 24.53
C HIS A 19 -19.64 -18.85 24.49
N ALA A 20 -18.33 -18.99 24.25
CA ALA A 20 -17.67 -20.28 24.29
C ALA A 20 -17.79 -20.90 25.69
N PRO A 21 -18.10 -22.22 25.79
CA PRO A 21 -18.15 -22.89 27.08
C PRO A 21 -16.78 -22.86 27.76
N GLU A 22 -16.72 -22.58 29.06
CA GLU A 22 -15.46 -22.52 29.82
C GLU A 22 -14.68 -23.84 29.66
N GLY A 23 -13.50 -23.76 29.03
CA GLY A 23 -12.63 -24.90 28.76
C GLY A 23 -12.79 -25.56 27.38
N GLY A 24 -13.68 -25.06 26.51
CA GLY A 24 -13.76 -25.48 25.11
C GLY A 24 -12.71 -24.78 24.24
N ASP A 25 -12.00 -25.53 23.40
CA ASP A 25 -11.00 -25.01 22.45
C ASP A 25 -11.50 -24.99 21.00
N ALA A 26 -12.68 -25.55 20.73
CA ALA A 26 -13.30 -25.59 19.42
C ALA A 26 -14.84 -25.59 19.46
N PHE A 27 -15.45 -25.14 18.38
CA PHE A 27 -16.88 -25.24 18.09
C PHE A 27 -17.07 -25.90 16.72
N TRP A 28 -17.74 -27.05 16.66
CA TRP A 28 -17.92 -27.82 15.41
C TRP A 28 -16.61 -28.05 14.64
N ASP A 29 -15.58 -28.55 15.33
CA ASP A 29 -14.23 -28.81 14.80
C ASP A 29 -13.45 -27.57 14.33
N ILE A 30 -14.02 -26.36 14.46
CA ILE A 30 -13.33 -25.09 14.20
C ILE A 30 -12.70 -24.62 15.51
N LYS A 31 -11.37 -24.53 15.56
CA LYS A 31 -10.67 -24.04 16.76
C LYS A 31 -10.95 -22.56 16.96
N PHE A 32 -11.15 -22.15 18.20
CA PHE A 32 -11.29 -20.72 18.52
C PHE A 32 -10.05 -19.92 18.10
N SER A 33 -8.87 -20.53 18.10
CA SER A 33 -7.64 -19.92 17.56
C SER A 33 -7.74 -19.56 16.08
N ASP A 34 -8.44 -20.37 15.29
CA ASP A 34 -8.59 -20.15 13.85
C ASP A 34 -9.63 -19.05 13.58
N ILE A 35 -10.67 -18.96 14.42
CA ILE A 35 -11.66 -17.88 14.38
C ILE A 35 -11.02 -16.55 14.81
N GLU A 36 -10.21 -16.55 15.86
CA GLU A 36 -9.43 -15.38 16.30
C GLU A 36 -8.43 -14.93 15.23
N ALA A 37 -7.73 -15.86 14.58
CA ALA A 37 -6.83 -15.54 13.47
C ALA A 37 -7.59 -14.96 12.27
N ALA A 38 -8.76 -15.51 11.93
CA ALA A 38 -9.61 -15.00 10.86
C ALA A 38 -10.20 -13.62 11.20
N LEU A 39 -10.60 -13.39 12.45
CA LEU A 39 -11.07 -12.09 12.95
C LEU A 39 -9.94 -11.05 12.92
N SER A 40 -8.74 -11.41 13.36
CA SER A 40 -7.57 -10.53 13.30
C SER A 40 -7.14 -10.19 11.87
N ALA A 41 -7.36 -11.09 10.91
CA ALA A 41 -7.14 -10.85 9.49
C ALA A 41 -8.27 -10.03 8.83
N ALA A 42 -9.50 -10.12 9.34
CA ALA A 42 -10.68 -9.41 8.85
C ALA A 42 -10.85 -8.01 9.48
N GLU A 43 -10.29 -7.79 10.66
CA GLU A 43 -10.15 -6.44 11.21
C GLU A 43 -9.21 -5.66 10.30
N PRO A 44 -9.60 -4.45 9.85
CA PRO A 44 -8.70 -3.61 9.10
C PRO A 44 -7.48 -3.37 9.99
N GLN A 45 -6.36 -4.00 9.62
CA GLN A 45 -5.05 -3.78 10.23
C GLN A 45 -4.93 -2.27 10.41
N PRO A 46 -4.71 -1.76 11.64
CA PRO A 46 -4.62 -0.33 11.87
C PRO A 46 -3.62 0.19 10.86
N ALA A 47 -4.12 0.98 9.89
CA ALA A 47 -3.30 1.50 8.82
C ALA A 47 -2.08 2.09 9.50
N PRO A 48 -0.85 1.69 9.10
CA PRO A 48 0.35 2.16 9.78
C PRO A 48 0.21 3.67 9.91
N SER A 49 0.10 4.15 11.15
CA SER A 49 -0.22 5.54 11.45
C SER A 49 1.03 6.37 11.19
N VAL A 50 1.38 6.47 9.91
CA VAL A 50 2.44 7.32 9.42
C VAL A 50 1.87 8.71 9.51
N ALA A 51 2.32 9.48 10.49
CA ALA A 51 2.01 10.91 10.54
C ALA A 51 2.67 11.56 9.33
N MET A 52 1.88 11.88 8.30
CA MET A 52 2.36 12.63 7.14
C MET A 52 2.68 14.07 7.56
N LYS A 53 3.76 14.62 7.01
CA LYS A 53 4.10 16.02 7.20
C LYS A 53 3.00 16.91 6.63
N ALA A 54 2.55 17.88 7.41
CA ALA A 54 1.59 18.89 6.94
C ALA A 54 2.20 19.77 5.85
N LEU A 55 1.38 20.16 4.87
CA LEU A 55 1.77 21.12 3.84
C LEU A 55 2.10 22.49 4.46
N GLU A 56 3.30 22.99 4.15
CA GLU A 56 3.76 24.30 4.59
C GLU A 56 3.34 25.36 3.56
N TRP A 57 2.52 26.32 3.99
CA TRP A 57 1.97 27.36 3.11
C TRP A 57 2.80 28.63 3.22
N LYS A 58 3.08 29.25 2.07
CA LYS A 58 3.76 30.54 1.92
C LYS A 58 2.91 31.45 1.06
N GLU A 59 3.09 32.76 1.20
CA GLU A 59 2.40 33.74 0.37
C GLU A 59 2.79 33.58 -1.11
N GLY A 60 1.80 33.64 -2.00
CA GLY A 60 2.01 33.51 -3.44
C GLY A 60 2.75 34.71 -4.04
N PRO A 61 3.63 34.52 -5.04
CA PRO A 61 4.51 35.58 -5.53
C PRO A 61 3.81 36.73 -6.28
N ASP A 62 2.61 36.53 -6.84
CA ASP A 62 2.13 37.39 -7.93
C ASP A 62 0.69 37.93 -7.78
N GLY A 63 0.09 37.88 -6.58
CA GLY A 63 -1.27 38.40 -6.34
C GLY A 63 -2.42 37.67 -7.07
N SER A 64 -2.10 36.74 -7.98
CA SER A 64 -3.04 35.83 -8.63
C SER A 64 -3.37 34.59 -7.78
N TYR A 65 -2.48 34.25 -6.86
CA TYR A 65 -2.61 33.15 -5.91
C TYR A 65 -2.36 33.69 -4.52
N MET A 66 -3.18 33.28 -3.55
CA MET A 66 -3.01 33.76 -2.18
C MET A 66 -1.85 33.05 -1.50
N GLU A 67 -1.80 31.73 -1.63
CA GLU A 67 -0.81 30.92 -0.94
C GLU A 67 -0.38 29.72 -1.79
N VAL A 68 0.88 29.32 -1.61
CA VAL A 68 1.52 28.19 -2.30
C VAL A 68 2.18 27.26 -1.29
N SER A 69 2.20 25.97 -1.58
CA SER A 69 2.91 24.96 -0.80
C SER A 69 3.73 24.06 -1.71
N GLU A 70 5.02 23.93 -1.41
CA GLU A 70 5.93 23.05 -2.14
C GLU A 70 5.94 21.68 -1.49
N SER A 71 5.74 20.64 -2.28
CA SER A 71 5.76 19.25 -1.83
C SER A 71 6.57 18.37 -2.79
N ILE A 72 6.87 17.15 -2.37
CA ILE A 72 7.50 16.14 -3.23
C ILE A 72 6.67 15.78 -4.46
N LEU A 73 5.37 16.07 -4.44
CA LEU A 73 4.45 15.81 -5.56
C LEU A 73 4.34 16.99 -6.52
N GLY A 74 4.97 18.12 -6.20
CA GLY A 74 4.83 19.38 -6.91
C GLY A 74 4.24 20.49 -6.03
N THR A 75 3.87 21.59 -6.67
CA THR A 75 3.41 22.80 -5.99
C THR A 75 1.88 22.83 -5.91
N TYR A 76 1.35 22.91 -4.70
CA TYR A 76 -0.05 23.24 -4.45
C TYR A 76 -0.22 24.75 -4.46
N ARG A 77 -1.24 25.23 -5.17
CA ARG A 77 -1.56 26.65 -5.27
C ARG A 77 -3.00 26.86 -4.82
N VAL A 78 -3.25 27.84 -3.97
CA VAL A 78 -4.58 28.22 -3.49
C VAL A 78 -4.96 29.59 -4.02
N TRP A 79 -6.20 29.71 -4.48
CA TRP A 79 -6.80 30.96 -4.95
C TRP A 79 -8.31 30.95 -4.72
N GLU A 80 -8.96 32.08 -4.91
CA GLU A 80 -10.41 32.21 -4.79
C GLU A 80 -11.04 32.53 -6.14
N ILE A 81 -12.17 31.89 -6.43
CA ILE A 81 -13.01 32.15 -7.60
C ILE A 81 -14.45 32.27 -7.13
N ASN A 82 -15.08 33.43 -7.37
CA ASN A 82 -16.51 33.67 -7.10
C ASN A 82 -16.94 33.30 -5.65
N GLY A 83 -16.11 33.60 -4.64
CA GLY A 83 -16.41 33.28 -3.24
C GLY A 83 -16.12 31.84 -2.82
N MET A 84 -15.56 31.00 -3.71
CA MET A 84 -15.08 29.66 -3.38
C MET A 84 -13.56 29.62 -3.46
N SER A 85 -12.94 29.02 -2.44
CA SER A 85 -11.50 28.78 -2.44
C SER A 85 -11.19 27.47 -3.15
N CYS A 86 -10.28 27.51 -4.10
CA CYS A 86 -9.83 26.34 -4.84
C CYS A 86 -8.33 26.13 -4.65
N VAL A 87 -7.93 24.87 -4.69
CA VAL A 87 -6.55 24.42 -4.70
C VAL A 87 -6.29 23.58 -5.94
N SER A 88 -5.10 23.67 -6.52
CA SER A 88 -4.62 22.65 -7.47
C SER A 88 -3.18 22.29 -7.22
N LEU A 89 -2.87 21.04 -7.51
CA LEU A 89 -1.51 20.56 -7.69
C LEU A 89 -1.06 20.84 -9.13
N GLU A 90 0.09 21.48 -9.29
CA GLU A 90 0.69 21.73 -10.61
C GLU A 90 0.99 20.41 -11.35
N GLY A 91 0.48 20.26 -12.58
CA GLY A 91 0.55 19.00 -13.34
C GLY A 91 -0.38 17.89 -12.83
N GLY A 92 -1.22 18.17 -11.83
CA GLY A 92 -2.19 17.23 -11.26
C GLY A 92 -3.49 17.11 -12.08
N PRO A 93 -4.39 16.17 -11.70
CA PRO A 93 -5.58 15.82 -12.48
C PRO A 93 -6.72 16.87 -12.44
N GLY A 94 -6.54 17.99 -11.73
CA GLY A 94 -7.55 19.05 -11.67
C GLY A 94 -7.46 19.92 -10.43
N ARG A 95 -8.47 20.78 -10.25
CA ARG A 95 -8.64 21.63 -9.06
C ARG A 95 -9.64 21.02 -8.08
N ILE A 96 -9.39 21.19 -6.80
CA ILE A 96 -10.30 20.85 -5.70
C ILE A 96 -10.81 22.17 -5.11
N CYS A 97 -12.12 22.31 -4.90
CA CYS A 97 -12.70 23.56 -4.39
C CYS A 97 -13.47 23.31 -3.10
N GLY A 98 -13.35 24.24 -2.16
CA GLY A 98 -14.06 24.28 -0.89
C GLY A 98 -14.73 25.65 -0.67
N ALA A 99 -15.50 25.77 0.40
CA ALA A 99 -16.18 27.01 0.72
C ALA A 99 -15.21 28.09 1.20
N THR A 100 -14.17 27.71 1.95
CA THR A 100 -13.18 28.64 2.51
C THR A 100 -11.75 28.20 2.22
N ILE A 101 -10.77 29.10 2.42
CA ILE A 101 -9.34 28.81 2.26
C ILE A 101 -8.91 27.63 3.17
N PRO A 102 -9.29 27.58 4.47
CA PRO A 102 -9.04 26.41 5.30
C PRO A 102 -9.58 25.11 4.71
N ASP A 103 -10.78 25.11 4.13
CA ASP A 103 -11.36 23.92 3.51
C ASP A 103 -10.55 23.47 2.29
N ALA A 104 -10.13 24.42 1.44
CA ALA A 104 -9.29 24.12 0.28
C ALA A 104 -7.92 23.55 0.71
N LYS A 105 -7.32 24.09 1.78
CA LYS A 105 -6.06 23.57 2.34
C LYS A 105 -6.23 22.18 2.96
N ALA A 106 -7.32 21.93 3.67
CA ALA A 106 -7.63 20.61 4.23
C ALA A 106 -7.84 19.57 3.11
N ALA A 107 -8.52 19.96 2.03
CA ALA A 107 -8.68 19.10 0.87
C ALA A 107 -7.33 18.81 0.17
N ALA A 108 -6.44 19.80 0.07
CA ALA A 108 -5.08 19.61 -0.45
C ALA A 108 -4.28 18.62 0.40
N GLN A 109 -4.36 18.75 1.73
CA GLN A 109 -3.68 17.84 2.66
C GLN A 109 -4.19 16.40 2.49
N SER A 110 -5.51 16.23 2.36
CA SER A 110 -6.10 14.91 2.15
C SER A 110 -5.67 14.27 0.81
N ASP A 111 -5.61 15.04 -0.28
CA ASP A 111 -5.11 14.55 -1.58
C ASP A 111 -3.61 14.18 -1.50
N TYR A 112 -2.80 15.00 -0.84
CA TYR A 112 -1.37 14.72 -0.61
C TYR A 112 -1.16 13.40 0.14
N GLU A 113 -1.88 13.20 1.24
CA GLU A 113 -1.83 11.98 2.05
C GLU A 113 -2.30 10.76 1.26
N ALA A 114 -3.42 10.88 0.55
CA ALA A 114 -3.97 9.80 -0.26
C ALA A 114 -3.00 9.34 -1.34
N ARG A 115 -2.30 10.27 -2.01
CA ARG A 115 -1.30 9.94 -3.04
C ARG A 115 -0.08 9.23 -2.44
N ILE A 116 0.40 9.68 -1.29
CA ILE A 116 1.53 9.03 -0.61
C ILE A 116 1.15 7.61 -0.18
N LEU A 117 -0.02 7.46 0.46
CA LEU A 117 -0.54 6.15 0.88
C LEU A 117 -0.75 5.22 -0.33
N SER A 118 -1.29 5.74 -1.43
CA SER A 118 -1.46 4.98 -2.67
C SER A 118 -0.13 4.50 -3.24
N ALA A 119 0.90 5.34 -3.24
CA ALA A 119 2.23 4.99 -3.74
C ALA A 119 2.90 3.92 -2.86
N LEU A 120 2.79 4.05 -1.54
CA LEU A 120 3.30 3.06 -0.58
C LEU A 120 2.58 1.72 -0.72
N SER A 121 1.25 1.73 -0.85
CA SER A 121 0.45 0.53 -1.04
C SER A 121 0.82 -0.21 -2.33
N ALA A 122 1.03 0.53 -3.44
CA ALA A 122 1.44 -0.07 -4.71
C ALA A 122 2.80 -0.78 -4.62
N GLN A 123 3.77 -0.21 -3.90
CA GLN A 123 5.07 -0.89 -3.69
C GLN A 123 4.94 -2.16 -2.86
N VAL A 124 4.10 -2.17 -1.82
CA VAL A 124 3.87 -3.36 -0.99
C VAL A 124 3.23 -4.49 -1.79
N GLN A 125 2.32 -4.17 -2.72
CA GLN A 125 1.72 -5.17 -3.62
C GLN A 125 2.71 -5.70 -4.66
N ASP A 126 3.58 -4.83 -5.22
CA ASP A 126 4.53 -5.28 -6.24
C ASP A 126 5.59 -6.22 -5.65
N VAL A 127 5.97 -6.08 -4.36
CA VAL A 127 6.93 -6.99 -3.67
C VAL A 127 6.31 -8.31 -3.23
N ALA A 128 4.99 -8.40 -3.06
CA ALA A 128 4.30 -9.58 -2.54
C ALA A 128 4.44 -10.85 -3.42
N GLY A 129 4.93 -10.71 -4.67
CA GLY A 129 5.25 -11.82 -5.58
C GLY A 129 6.74 -12.04 -5.86
N TRP A 130 7.64 -11.28 -5.22
CA TRP A 130 9.08 -11.46 -5.41
C TRP A 130 9.60 -12.50 -4.45
N GLN A 131 9.98 -13.65 -5.00
CA GLN A 131 10.77 -14.62 -4.24
C GLN A 131 12.23 -14.13 -4.21
N LEU A 132 12.74 -13.85 -3.01
CA LEU A 132 14.15 -13.57 -2.79
C LEU A 132 14.98 -14.69 -3.42
N VAL A 133 15.95 -14.33 -4.27
CA VAL A 133 16.92 -15.31 -4.77
C VAL A 133 17.58 -15.95 -3.55
N PRO A 134 17.56 -17.30 -3.43
CA PRO A 134 18.17 -17.99 -2.31
C PRO A 134 19.62 -17.53 -2.11
N LYS A 135 19.99 -17.19 -0.87
CA LYS A 135 21.36 -16.76 -0.53
C LYS A 135 22.40 -17.83 -0.88
N GLU A 136 21.98 -19.09 -0.86
CA GLU A 136 22.78 -20.24 -1.28
C GLU A 136 22.14 -20.89 -2.51
N ALA A 137 22.96 -21.28 -3.49
CA ALA A 137 22.48 -21.88 -4.71
C ALA A 137 21.76 -23.21 -4.43
N THR A 138 20.56 -23.39 -4.99
CA THR A 138 19.81 -24.64 -4.87
C THR A 138 20.41 -25.73 -5.76
N ASN A 139 20.10 -27.00 -5.47
CA ASN A 139 20.56 -28.13 -6.31
C ASN A 139 20.16 -27.97 -7.78
N ALA A 140 18.97 -27.42 -8.06
CA ALA A 140 18.52 -27.14 -9.42
C ALA A 140 19.38 -26.06 -10.13
N MET A 141 19.81 -25.02 -9.40
CA MET A 141 20.73 -24.00 -9.92
C MET A 141 22.14 -24.58 -10.15
N MET A 142 22.57 -25.51 -9.29
CA MET A 142 23.85 -26.21 -9.42
C MET A 142 23.84 -27.22 -10.58
N ASP A 143 22.71 -27.89 -10.84
CA ASP A 143 22.53 -28.79 -11.99
C ASP A 143 22.48 -28.00 -13.32
N ALA A 144 21.78 -26.86 -13.33
CA ALA A 144 21.80 -25.94 -14.47
C ALA A 144 23.23 -25.46 -14.79
N TRP A 145 24.04 -25.21 -13.76
CA TRP A 145 25.47 -24.92 -13.93
C TRP A 145 26.26 -26.15 -14.46
N GLY A 146 25.98 -27.35 -13.96
CA GLY A 146 26.65 -28.58 -14.37
C GLY A 146 26.47 -28.95 -15.85
N THR A 147 25.32 -28.60 -16.43
CA THR A 147 25.02 -28.90 -17.85
C THR A 147 25.73 -27.99 -18.86
N ASP A 148 26.10 -26.76 -18.48
CA ASP A 148 26.67 -25.76 -19.41
C ASP A 148 28.21 -25.62 -19.36
N ARG A 149 28.90 -26.40 -18.50
CA ARG A 149 30.38 -26.49 -18.51
C ARG A 149 30.96 -26.89 -19.87
N VAL A 150 30.15 -27.50 -20.73
CA VAL A 150 30.57 -28.03 -22.02
C VAL A 150 30.66 -26.96 -23.12
N LYS A 151 30.07 -25.76 -22.95
CA LYS A 151 29.95 -24.81 -24.09
C LYS A 151 30.56 -23.42 -23.97
N SER A 152 30.88 -22.88 -22.79
CA SER A 152 31.69 -21.64 -22.76
C SER A 152 32.29 -21.39 -21.37
N GLY A 153 33.62 -21.22 -21.30
CA GLY A 153 34.34 -20.87 -20.05
C GLY A 153 34.07 -19.45 -19.54
N SER A 154 32.88 -18.90 -19.77
CA SER A 154 32.51 -17.53 -19.41
C SER A 154 31.62 -17.50 -18.16
N PHE A 155 32.05 -16.74 -17.16
CA PHE A 155 31.32 -16.48 -15.92
C PHE A 155 29.91 -15.92 -16.18
N PHE A 156 29.73 -15.17 -17.27
CA PHE A 156 28.43 -14.60 -17.66
C PHE A 156 27.41 -15.65 -18.08
N SER A 157 27.84 -16.76 -18.67
CA SER A 157 26.97 -17.87 -19.08
C SER A 157 26.40 -18.57 -17.85
N ALA A 158 27.27 -18.84 -16.86
CA ALA A 158 26.89 -19.43 -15.59
C ALA A 158 25.92 -18.54 -14.79
N TYR A 159 26.20 -17.23 -14.74
CA TYR A 159 25.32 -16.26 -14.07
C TYR A 159 23.92 -16.19 -14.73
N ARG A 160 23.85 -16.24 -16.08
CA ARG A 160 22.57 -16.28 -16.80
C ARG A 160 21.80 -17.57 -16.57
N ALA A 161 22.47 -18.72 -16.56
CA ALA A 161 21.82 -20.01 -16.31
C ALA A 161 21.24 -20.08 -14.88
N MET A 162 21.96 -19.53 -13.89
CA MET A 162 21.46 -19.44 -12.52
C MET A 162 20.28 -18.48 -12.38
N LEU A 163 20.31 -17.32 -13.05
CA LEU A 163 19.17 -16.41 -13.07
C LEU A 163 17.94 -17.02 -13.77
N ALA A 164 18.13 -17.79 -14.83
CA ALA A 164 17.04 -18.48 -15.53
C ALA A 164 16.40 -19.61 -14.68
N ALA A 165 17.17 -20.20 -13.76
CA ALA A 165 16.69 -21.21 -12.82
C ALA A 165 16.20 -20.62 -11.48
N ALA A 166 16.32 -19.30 -11.29
CA ALA A 166 15.79 -18.64 -10.11
C ALA A 166 14.25 -18.66 -10.16
N PRO A 167 13.57 -18.81 -9.03
CA PRO A 167 12.12 -18.70 -9.00
C PRO A 167 11.69 -17.32 -9.51
N ALA A 168 10.99 -17.30 -10.64
CA ALA A 168 10.47 -16.09 -11.23
C ALA A 168 9.15 -15.68 -10.55
N LYS A 169 8.78 -14.40 -10.72
CA LYS A 169 7.50 -13.82 -10.33
C LYS A 169 6.36 -14.77 -10.76
N GLN A 170 5.58 -15.27 -9.80
CA GLN A 170 4.32 -15.93 -10.13
C GLN A 170 3.30 -14.84 -10.48
N GLU A 171 3.00 -14.69 -11.76
CA GLU A 171 1.84 -13.91 -12.19
C GLU A 171 0.59 -14.73 -11.87
N GLY A 172 -0.17 -14.27 -10.88
CA GLY A 172 -1.50 -14.79 -10.53
C GLY A 172 -2.59 -14.08 -11.31
#